data_AF-A0A917FR61-F1
#
_entry.id   AF-A0A917FR61-F1
#
_cell.length_a   1.000
_cell.length_b   1.000
_cell.length_c   1.000
_cell.angle_alpha   90.00
_cell.angle_beta   90.00
_cell.angle_gamma   90.00
#
_symmetry.space_group_name_H-M   'P 1'
#
loop_
_entity.id
_entity.type
_entity.pdbx_description
1 polymer ?
#
loop_
_entity_poly.entity_id
_entity_poly.type
_entity_poly.pdbx_seq_one_letter_code
_entity_poly.pdbx_strand_id
1 'polypeptide(L)'
;MSTWLNVSALWKVIVFGLVLGAGLPALFALGVRSAAMGTAGADGTTTSTSPAGKALAFLAFAIVAIAVVLGVLFISRDFIGHHTGVYILGAKAK
;
A
#
# COMPACT_ATOMS: atom_id res chain seq x y z
N MET A 1 -31.88 16.74 -9.54
CA MET A 1 -31.56 15.32 -9.30
C MET A 1 -30.17 15.10 -8.65
N SER A 2 -29.44 16.13 -8.21
CA SER A 2 -28.11 16.03 -7.55
C SER A 2 -28.15 16.23 -6.02
N THR A 3 -29.33 16.45 -5.43
CA THR A 3 -29.49 16.68 -3.98
C THR A 3 -29.20 15.44 -3.11
N TRP A 4 -29.36 14.23 -3.66
CA TRP A 4 -29.11 12.97 -2.94
C TRP A 4 -27.78 12.31 -3.33
N LEU A 5 -27.23 12.62 -4.51
CA LEU A 5 -25.95 12.10 -4.98
C LEU A 5 -25.01 13.25 -5.32
N ASN A 6 -24.04 13.47 -4.44
CA ASN A 6 -22.98 14.44 -4.69
C ASN A 6 -21.91 13.80 -5.59
N VAL A 7 -22.06 14.00 -6.90
CA VAL A 7 -21.17 13.41 -7.93
C VAL A 7 -19.69 13.74 -7.66
N SER A 8 -19.40 14.93 -7.12
CA SER A 8 -18.03 15.31 -6.75
C SER A 8 -17.47 14.46 -5.61
N ALA A 9 -18.28 14.19 -4.58
CA ALA A 9 -17.88 13.31 -3.48
C ALA A 9 -17.73 11.86 -3.95
N LEU A 10 -18.67 11.37 -4.75
CA LEU A 10 -18.62 10.01 -5.31
C LEU A 10 -17.36 9.81 -6.16
N TRP A 11 -17.03 10.76 -7.03
CA TRP A 11 -15.82 10.71 -7.84
C TRP A 11 -14.55 10.62 -6.98
N LYS A 12 -14.46 11.43 -5.92
CA LYS A 12 -13.33 11.36 -4.99
C LYS A 12 -13.22 9.98 -4.36
N VAL A 13 -14.32 9.43 -3.83
CA VAL A 13 -14.32 8.11 -3.19
C VAL A 13 -13.90 7.02 -4.17
N ILE A 14 -14.40 7.05 -5.41
CA ILE A 14 -14.01 6.08 -6.45
C ILE A 14 -12.52 6.17 -6.75
N VAL A 15 -11.99 7.38 -6.97
CA VAL A 15 -10.57 7.58 -7.27
C VAL A 15 -9.69 7.13 -6.11
N PHE A 16 -9.99 7.56 -4.87
CA PHE A 16 -9.22 7.14 -3.70
C PHE A 16 -9.37 5.65 -3.42
N GLY A 17 -10.57 5.09 -3.56
CA GLY A 17 -10.84 3.66 -3.40
C GLY A 17 -10.13 2.81 -4.45
N LEU A 18 -10.04 3.27 -5.70
CA LEU A 18 -9.31 2.59 -6.76
C LEU A 18 -7.80 2.65 -6.53
N VAL A 19 -7.27 3.84 -6.20
CA VAL A 19 -5.83 4.02 -5.95
C VAL A 19 -5.39 3.23 -4.72
N LEU A 20 -6.10 3.32 -3.60
CA LEU A 20 -5.73 2.62 -2.38
C LEU A 20 -6.08 1.12 -2.45
N GLY A 21 -7.20 0.78 -3.08
CA GLY A 21 -7.68 -0.61 -3.18
C GLY A 21 -6.91 -1.43 -4.22
N ALA A 22 -6.72 -0.91 -5.44
CA ALA A 22 -6.04 -1.63 -6.52
C ALA A 22 -4.55 -1.27 -6.66
N GLY A 23 -4.15 -0.07 -6.22
CA GLY A 23 -2.74 0.34 -6.26
C GLY A 23 -1.83 -0.46 -5.34
N LEU A 24 -2.28 -0.83 -4.14
CA LEU A 24 -1.51 -1.70 -3.24
C LEU A 24 -1.27 -3.11 -3.84
N PRO A 25 -2.31 -3.82 -4.34
CA PRO A 25 -2.14 -5.08 -5.05
C PRO A 25 -1.23 -4.96 -6.28
N ALA A 26 -1.32 -3.87 -7.04
CA ALA A 26 -0.45 -3.64 -8.19
C ALA A 26 1.03 -3.49 -7.77
N LEU A 27 1.32 -2.74 -6.70
CA LEU A 27 2.67 -2.62 -6.14
C LEU A 27 3.22 -3.96 -5.65
N PHE A 28 2.38 -4.77 -4.99
CA PHE A 28 2.75 -6.12 -4.58
C PHE A 28 3.10 -7.00 -5.78
N ALA A 29 2.28 -6.97 -6.84
CA ALA A 29 2.54 -7.71 -8.07
C ALA A 29 3.85 -7.28 -8.75
N LEU A 30 4.17 -5.97 -8.76
CA LEU A 30 5.46 -5.46 -9.22
C LEU A 30 6.63 -5.94 -8.35
N GLY A 31 6.44 -6.06 -7.04
CA GLY A 31 7.41 -6.65 -6.12
C GLY A 31 7.67 -8.13 -6.44
N VAL A 32 6.61 -8.92 -6.65
CA VAL A 32 6.75 -10.34 -7.06
C VAL A 32 7.42 -10.47 -8.42
N ARG A 33 7.08 -9.59 -9.38
CA ARG A 33 7.70 -9.59 -10.72
C ARG A 33 9.19 -9.24 -10.65
N SER A 34 9.58 -8.29 -9.80
CA SER A 34 10.99 -7.92 -9.63
C SER A 34 11.79 -9.00 -8.87
N ALA A 35 11.17 -9.69 -7.91
CA ALA A 35 11.77 -10.84 -7.23
C ALA A 35 12.04 -12.03 -8.19
N ALA A 36 11.20 -12.20 -9.21
CA ALA A 36 11.35 -13.22 -10.23
C ALA A 36 12.43 -12.89 -11.29
N MET A 37 13.08 -11.73 -11.20
CA MET A 37 14.12 -11.32 -12.15
C MET A 37 15.43 -12.08 -11.85
N GLY A 38 15.68 -13.15 -12.61
CA GLY A 38 16.90 -13.95 -12.57
C GLY A 38 17.63 -13.96 -13.91
N THR A 39 18.93 -14.22 -13.89
CA THR A 39 19.71 -14.45 -15.12
C THR A 39 19.56 -15.91 -15.54
N ALA A 40 19.14 -16.16 -16.78
CA ALA A 40 19.14 -17.50 -17.36
C ALA A 40 20.59 -17.90 -17.70
N GLY A 41 21.03 -19.04 -17.18
CA GLY A 41 22.26 -19.69 -17.61
C GLY A 41 22.09 -20.22 -19.03
N ALA A 42 23.22 -20.43 -19.73
CA ALA A 42 23.24 -20.94 -21.11
C ALA A 42 22.46 -22.27 -21.27
N ASP A 43 22.33 -23.04 -20.20
CA ASP A 43 21.67 -24.36 -20.16
C ASP A 43 20.16 -24.26 -19.82
N GLY A 44 19.58 -23.07 -19.86
CA GLY A 44 18.17 -22.84 -19.49
C GLY A 44 17.89 -22.91 -17.98
N THR A 45 18.92 -23.14 -17.15
CA THR A 45 18.82 -23.14 -15.69
C THR A 45 18.88 -21.71 -15.15
N THR A 46 17.98 -21.34 -14.24
CA THR A 46 18.03 -20.03 -13.56
C THR A 46 19.21 -20.02 -12.59
N THR A 47 20.30 -19.35 -12.93
CA THR A 47 21.58 -19.49 -12.21
C THR A 47 21.68 -18.56 -10.99
N SER A 48 20.93 -17.46 -10.95
CA SER A 48 20.95 -16.53 -9.81
C SER A 48 19.74 -15.59 -9.82
N THR A 49 19.08 -15.43 -8.68
CA THR A 49 18.16 -14.30 -8.45
C THR A 49 18.99 -13.02 -8.39
N SER A 50 18.70 -12.03 -9.23
CA SER A 50 19.45 -10.78 -9.23
C SER A 50 19.34 -10.09 -7.86
N PRO A 51 20.46 -9.73 -7.20
CA PRO A 51 20.43 -9.00 -5.94
C PRO A 51 19.62 -7.69 -6.05
N ALA A 52 19.71 -7.03 -7.21
CA ALA A 52 18.93 -5.85 -7.54
C ALA A 52 17.42 -6.12 -7.63
N GLY A 53 16.99 -7.24 -8.23
CA GLY A 53 15.58 -7.63 -8.28
C GLY A 53 15.01 -7.93 -6.89
N LYS A 54 15.81 -8.57 -6.03
CA LYS A 54 15.47 -8.78 -4.61
C LYS A 54 15.32 -7.47 -3.83
N ALA A 55 16.25 -6.52 -4.02
CA ALA A 55 16.19 -5.22 -3.36
C ALA A 55 14.96 -4.42 -3.80
N LEU A 56 14.64 -4.42 -5.10
CA LEU A 56 13.47 -3.75 -5.64
C LEU A 56 12.16 -4.37 -5.14
N ALA A 57 12.11 -5.71 -5.04
CA ALA A 57 10.99 -6.40 -4.45
C ALA A 57 10.79 -5.97 -2.99
N PHE A 58 11.84 -6.04 -2.18
CA PHE A 58 11.78 -5.64 -0.77
C PHE A 58 11.31 -4.20 -0.60
N LEU A 59 11.77 -3.28 -1.45
CA LEU A 59 11.33 -1.89 -1.45
C LEU A 59 9.82 -1.78 -1.76
N ALA A 60 9.32 -2.48 -2.77
CA ALA A 60 7.89 -2.49 -3.09
C ALA A 60 7.04 -3.04 -1.92
N PHE A 61 7.48 -4.14 -1.31
CA PHE A 61 6.84 -4.71 -0.12
C PHE A 61 6.86 -3.74 1.07
N ALA A 62 7.99 -3.07 1.31
CA ALA A 62 8.12 -2.09 2.39
C ALA A 62 7.17 -0.91 2.19
N ILE A 63 7.05 -0.39 0.97
CA ILE A 63 6.10 0.69 0.63
C ILE A 63 4.66 0.26 0.91
N VAL A 64 4.28 -0.96 0.50
CA VAL A 64 2.94 -1.51 0.77
C VAL A 64 2.71 -1.65 2.27
N ALA A 65 3.66 -2.19 3.02
CA ALA A 65 3.55 -2.34 4.47
C ALA A 65 3.39 -0.98 5.17
N ILE A 66 4.19 0.02 4.79
CA ILE A 66 4.07 1.39 5.31
C ILE A 66 2.68 1.97 5.01
N ALA A 67 2.19 1.81 3.78
CA ALA A 67 0.87 2.30 3.39
C ALA A 67 -0.26 1.65 4.22
N VAL A 68 -0.18 0.34 4.46
CA VAL A 68 -1.14 -0.39 5.31
C VAL A 68 -1.08 0.12 6.75
N VAL A 69 0.12 0.22 7.34
CA VAL A 69 0.28 0.69 8.73
C VAL A 69 -0.26 2.12 8.89
N LEU A 70 0.07 3.02 7.96
CA LEU A 70 -0.44 4.40 7.98
C LEU A 70 -1.96 4.44 7.81
N GLY A 71 -2.52 3.63 6.90
CA GLY A 71 -3.97 3.55 6.69
C GLY A 71 -4.71 3.05 7.92
N VAL A 72 -4.22 1.96 8.54
CA VAL A 72 -4.77 1.43 9.79
C VAL A 72 -4.68 2.46 10.91
N LEU A 73 -3.49 3.04 11.12
CA LEU A 73 -3.26 4.02 12.20
C LEU A 73 -4.10 5.29 12.01
N PHE A 74 -4.36 5.70 10.77
CA PHE A 74 -5.24 6.81 10.44
C PHE A 74 -6.70 6.49 10.77
N ILE A 75 -7.19 5.30 10.40
CA ILE A 75 -8.57 4.86 10.71
C ILE A 75 -8.76 4.65 12.22
N SER A 76 -7.77 4.07 12.91
CA SER A 76 -7.85 3.75 14.34
C SER A 76 -7.40 4.88 15.26
N ARG A 77 -7.05 6.06 14.73
CA ARG A 77 -6.44 7.16 15.49
C ARG A 77 -7.28 7.56 16.70
N ASP A 78 -8.58 7.76 16.50
CA ASP A 78 -9.50 8.20 17.55
C ASP A 78 -9.80 7.06 18.55
N PHE A 79 -9.81 5.81 18.08
CA PHE A 79 -9.96 4.62 18.94
C PHE A 79 -8.76 4.45 19.89
N ILE A 80 -7.54 4.62 19.37
CA ILE A 80 -6.31 4.55 20.16
C ILE A 80 -6.27 5.67 21.19
N GLY A 81 -6.60 6.91 20.79
CA GLY A 81 -6.64 8.04 21.72
C GLY A 81 -7.62 7.82 22.89
N HIS A 82 -8.78 7.24 22.62
CA HIS A 82 -9.81 7.00 23.64
C HIS A 82 -9.49 5.82 24.58
N HIS A 83 -8.80 4.77 24.12
CA HIS A 83 -8.48 3.60 24.96
C HIS A 83 -7.11 3.65 25.63
N THR A 84 -6.13 4.31 25.02
CA THR A 84 -4.74 4.29 25.50
C THR A 84 -4.26 5.63 26.05
N GLY A 85 -5.02 6.72 25.87
CA GLY A 85 -4.64 8.07 26.29
C GLY A 85 -3.49 8.67 25.46
N VAL A 86 -3.01 7.97 24.42
CA VAL A 86 -1.92 8.44 23.55
C VAL A 86 -2.51 8.94 22.22
N TYR A 87 -2.44 10.25 22.01
CA TYR A 87 -2.91 10.93 20.80
C TYR A 87 -1.81 10.94 19.73
N ILE A 88 -1.78 9.91 18.89
CA ILE A 88 -0.78 9.77 17.81
C ILE A 88 -1.32 10.45 16.52
N LEU A 89 -0.44 11.06 15.71
CA LEU A 89 -0.75 11.63 14.39
C LEU A 89 -1.80 12.77 14.37
N GLY A 90 -1.65 13.78 15.22
CA GLY A 90 -2.46 15.01 15.17
C GLY A 90 -3.91 14.83 15.64
N ALA A 91 -4.19 13.80 16.42
CA ALA A 91 -5.45 13.65 17.13
C ALA A 91 -5.63 14.78 18.13
N LYS A 92 -6.74 15.51 18.04
CA LYS A 92 -7.16 16.46 19.08
C LYS A 92 -7.99 15.67 20.08
N ALA A 93 -7.62 15.76 21.36
CA ALA A 93 -8.48 15.32 22.44
C ALA A 93 -9.85 16.01 22.29
N LYS A 94 -10.93 15.22 22.23
CA LYS A 94 -12.30 15.72 22.26
C LYS A 94 -12.91 15.43 23.62
#